data_AF-A0A9D9JXS8-F1
#
_entry.id   AF-A0A9D9JXS8-F1
#
_cell.length_a   1.000
_cell.length_b   1.000
_cell.length_c   1.000
_cell.angle_alpha   90.00
_cell.angle_beta   90.00
_cell.angle_gamma   90.00
#
_symmetry.space_group_name_H-M   'P 1'
#
loop_
_entity.id
_entity.type
_entity.pdbx_description
1 polymer ?
#
loop_
_entity_poly.entity_id
_entity_poly.type
_entity_poly.pdbx_seq_one_letter_code
_entity_poly.pdbx_strand_id
1 'polypeptide(L)'
;MTPLLYAFGRYDPALNAYYRGLTVGLPWTTLLGLIGWEFLFRGWILFGYARQLGPEALWLQSVPFVLVHIGKPELETFFTVIGGFGFGWLEWRTKSFV
;
A
#
# COMPACT_ATOMS: atom_id res chain seq x y z
N MET A 1 -8.10 -4.36 -4.32
CA MET A 1 -7.36 -3.59 -5.34
C MET A 1 -7.79 -2.13 -5.25
N THR A 2 -6.85 -1.18 -5.38
CA THR A 2 -7.16 0.26 -5.42
C THR A 2 -7.88 0.63 -6.72
N PRO A 3 -8.70 1.70 -6.75
CA PRO A 3 -9.45 2.09 -7.96
C PRO A 3 -8.57 2.35 -9.20
N LEU A 4 -7.39 2.96 -9.00
CA LEU A 4 -6.42 3.18 -10.07
C LEU A 4 -5.90 1.86 -10.63
N LEU A 5 -5.38 0.98 -9.76
CA LEU A 5 -4.86 -0.31 -10.20
C LEU A 5 -5.95 -1.18 -10.85
N TYR A 6 -7.20 -1.06 -10.43
CA TYR A 6 -8.32 -1.73 -11.09
C TYR A 6 -8.59 -1.16 -12.50
N ALA A 7 -8.64 0.17 -12.65
CA ALA A 7 -8.91 0.82 -13.92
C ALA A 7 -7.85 0.49 -14.99
N PHE A 8 -6.58 0.48 -14.60
CA PHE A 8 -5.45 0.20 -15.49
C PHE A 8 -5.13 -1.30 -15.61
N GLY A 9 -5.32 -2.07 -14.53
CA GLY A 9 -4.94 -3.48 -14.46
C GLY A 9 -6.01 -4.46 -14.93
N ARG A 10 -7.26 -4.05 -15.12
CA ARG A 10 -8.33 -4.96 -15.61
C ARG A 10 -8.02 -5.61 -16.96
N TYR A 11 -7.16 -4.98 -17.77
CA TYR A 11 -6.74 -5.49 -19.08
C TYR A 11 -5.37 -6.20 -19.04
N ASP A 12 -4.69 -6.20 -17.90
CA ASP A 12 -3.37 -6.79 -17.76
C ASP A 12 -3.49 -8.31 -17.47
N PRO A 13 -2.99 -9.19 -18.35
CA PRO A 13 -3.12 -10.63 -18.15
C PRO A 13 -2.34 -11.15 -16.94
N ALA A 14 -1.17 -10.56 -16.63
CA ALA A 14 -0.33 -10.99 -15.52
C ALA A 14 -0.97 -10.63 -14.17
N LEU A 15 -1.54 -9.43 -14.08
CA LEU A 15 -2.29 -8.97 -12.92
C LEU A 15 -3.55 -9.80 -12.66
N ASN A 16 -4.32 -10.05 -13.73
CA ASN A 16 -5.49 -10.91 -13.63
C ASN A 16 -5.13 -12.36 -13.24
N ALA A 17 -4.02 -12.90 -13.74
CA ALA A 17 -3.55 -14.23 -13.36
C ALA A 17 -3.11 -14.28 -11.90
N TYR A 18 -2.38 -13.28 -11.41
CA TYR A 18 -1.92 -13.19 -10.03
C TYR A 18 -3.09 -13.17 -9.02
N TYR A 19 -4.12 -12.37 -9.29
CA TYR A 19 -5.24 -12.20 -8.36
C TYR A 19 -6.32 -13.28 -8.44
N ARG A 20 -6.37 -14.09 -9.50
CA ARG A 20 -7.43 -15.09 -9.72
C ARG A 20 -7.59 -16.07 -8.56
N GLY A 21 -6.49 -16.44 -7.90
CA GLY A 21 -6.47 -17.39 -6.79
C GLY A 21 -6.54 -16.77 -5.39
N LEU A 22 -6.52 -15.44 -5.29
CA LEU A 22 -6.38 -14.72 -4.00
C LEU A 22 -7.72 -14.28 -3.39
N THR A 23 -8.84 -14.85 -3.82
CA THR A 23 -10.20 -14.46 -3.39
C THR A 23 -10.74 -15.28 -2.21
N VAL A 24 -9.98 -16.24 -1.68
CA VAL A 24 -10.44 -17.16 -0.64
C VAL A 24 -10.26 -16.54 0.76
N GLY A 25 -11.36 -16.40 1.53
CA GLY A 25 -11.34 -15.94 2.93
C GLY A 25 -11.87 -14.53 3.21
N LEU A 26 -12.47 -13.86 2.22
CA LEU A 26 -13.08 -12.54 2.41
C LEU A 26 -14.39 -12.67 3.20
N PRO A 27 -14.66 -11.81 4.22
CA PRO A 27 -14.02 -10.52 4.55
C PRO A 27 -13.06 -10.50 5.78
N TRP A 28 -13.16 -11.44 6.72
CA TRP A 28 -12.63 -11.25 8.09
C TRP A 28 -11.10 -11.24 8.15
N THR A 29 -10.45 -12.16 7.44
CA THR A 29 -8.98 -12.27 7.44
C THR A 29 -8.33 -11.14 6.68
N THR A 30 -8.95 -10.68 5.59
CA THR A 30 -8.43 -9.58 4.78
C THR A 30 -8.57 -8.24 5.48
N LEU A 31 -9.73 -7.94 6.08
CA LEU A 31 -9.94 -6.68 6.80
C LEU A 31 -9.03 -6.56 8.02
N LEU A 32 -8.91 -7.61 8.83
CA LEU A 32 -8.01 -7.62 9.98
C LEU A 32 -6.54 -7.50 9.54
N GLY A 33 -6.17 -8.19 8.46
CA GLY A 33 -4.84 -8.05 7.85
C GLY A 33 -4.55 -6.62 7.39
N LEU A 34 -5.53 -5.94 6.77
CA LEU A 34 -5.39 -4.56 6.32
C LEU A 34 -5.22 -3.57 7.49
N ILE A 35 -5.91 -3.76 8.61
CA ILE A 35 -5.70 -2.90 9.79
C ILE A 35 -4.27 -3.00 10.30
N GLY A 36 -3.74 -4.22 10.44
CA GLY A 36 -2.35 -4.42 10.86
C GLY A 36 -1.35 -3.86 9.84
N TRP A 37 -1.66 -3.99 8.55
CA TRP A 37 -0.88 -3.46 7.45
C TRP A 37 -0.81 -1.93 7.44
N GLU A 38 -1.96 -1.25 7.53
CA GLU A 38 -2.03 0.20 7.62
C GLU A 38 -1.39 0.71 8.92
N PHE A 39 -1.63 0.05 10.06
CA PHE A 39 -0.97 0.39 11.31
C PHE A 39 0.56 0.34 11.19
N LEU A 40 1.13 -0.71 10.59
CA LEU A 40 2.57 -0.85 10.47
C LEU A 40 3.18 0.25 9.59
N PHE A 41 2.69 0.41 8.36
CA PHE A 41 3.29 1.34 7.39
C PHE A 41 2.89 2.80 7.66
N ARG A 42 1.60 3.06 7.86
CA ARG A 42 1.03 4.43 7.92
C ARG A 42 0.90 4.94 9.35
N GLY A 43 0.86 4.05 10.32
CA GLY A 43 0.97 4.38 11.73
C GLY A 43 2.43 4.41 12.19
N TRP A 44 2.98 3.25 12.45
CA TRP A 44 4.24 3.07 13.16
C TRP A 44 5.45 3.61 12.39
N ILE A 45 5.66 3.16 11.15
CA ILE A 45 6.83 3.55 10.34
C ILE A 45 6.73 5.03 9.96
N LEU A 46 5.61 5.44 9.34
CA LEU A 46 5.43 6.82 8.89
C LEU A 46 5.57 7.83 10.03
N PHE A 47 4.81 7.69 11.13
CA PHE A 47 4.88 8.67 12.22
C PHE A 47 6.17 8.53 13.04
N GLY A 48 6.75 7.33 13.12
CA GLY A 48 8.09 7.14 13.68
C GLY A 48 9.14 7.96 12.94
N TYR A 49 9.16 7.89 11.61
CA TYR A 49 10.05 8.68 10.76
C TYR A 49 9.72 10.17 10.80
N ALA A 50 8.42 10.53 10.78
CA ALA A 50 8.00 11.93 10.75
C ALA A 50 8.48 12.72 11.98
N ARG A 51 8.66 12.05 13.13
CA ARG A 51 9.21 12.67 14.35
C ARG A 51 10.67 13.11 14.21
N GLN A 52 11.45 12.44 13.37
CA GLN A 52 12.88 12.70 13.21
C GLN A 52 13.18 13.45 11.90
N LEU A 53 12.44 13.15 10.85
CA LEU A 53 12.74 13.55 9.47
C LEU A 53 11.69 14.50 8.87
N GLY A 54 10.60 14.77 9.61
CA GLY A 54 9.54 15.65 9.12
C GLY A 54 8.89 15.11 7.84
N PRO A 55 8.65 15.96 6.82
CA PRO A 55 8.00 15.55 5.57
C PRO A 55 8.75 14.47 4.78
N GLU A 56 10.07 14.36 4.92
CA GLU A 56 10.88 13.35 4.21
C GLU A 56 10.54 11.91 4.62
N ALA A 57 9.84 11.75 5.75
CA ALA A 57 9.29 10.47 6.17
C ALA A 57 8.37 9.83 5.12
N LEU A 58 7.70 10.62 4.27
CA LEU A 58 6.80 10.11 3.22
C LEU A 58 7.56 9.25 2.19
N TRP A 59 8.72 9.72 1.75
CA TRP A 59 9.57 9.00 0.82
C TRP A 59 10.14 7.74 1.46
N LEU A 60 10.63 7.87 2.70
CA LEU A 60 11.30 6.79 3.41
C LEU A 60 10.35 5.67 3.83
N GLN A 61 9.12 5.98 4.26
CA GLN A 61 8.12 4.95 4.55
C GLN A 61 7.70 4.21 3.26
N SER A 62 7.68 4.92 2.12
CA SER A 62 7.29 4.31 0.85
C SER A 62 8.26 3.21 0.41
N VAL A 63 9.54 3.26 0.82
CA VAL A 63 10.54 2.24 0.47
C VAL A 63 10.17 0.85 0.97
N PRO A 64 10.04 0.58 2.30
CA PRO A 64 9.67 -0.75 2.77
C PRO A 64 8.29 -1.17 2.26
N PHE A 65 7.35 -0.24 2.06
CA PHE A 65 6.05 -0.52 1.46
C PHE A 65 6.15 -1.02 0.00
N VAL A 66 7.04 -0.47 -0.80
CA VAL A 66 7.28 -0.93 -2.18
C VAL A 66 8.04 -2.26 -2.19
N LEU A 67 9.01 -2.44 -1.29
CA LEU A 67 9.80 -3.68 -1.20
C LEU A 67 8.93 -4.92 -0.97
N VAL A 68 7.90 -4.83 -0.14
CA VAL A 68 6.96 -5.95 0.11
C VAL A 68 6.01 -6.24 -1.07
N HIS A 69 6.05 -5.43 -2.13
CA HIS A 69 5.35 -5.67 -3.39
C HIS A 69 6.28 -6.20 -4.49
N ILE A 70 7.56 -6.46 -4.21
CA ILE A 70 8.46 -7.12 -5.15
C ILE A 70 7.94 -8.54 -5.43
N GLY A 71 7.95 -8.95 -6.70
CA GLY A 71 7.43 -10.24 -7.16
C GLY A 71 5.94 -10.20 -7.54
N LYS A 72 5.26 -9.07 -7.33
CA LYS A 72 3.96 -8.80 -7.94
C LYS A 72 4.14 -8.34 -9.40
N PRO A 73 3.07 -8.38 -10.20
CA PRO A 73 3.07 -7.84 -11.57
C PRO A 73 3.56 -6.38 -11.59
N GLU A 74 4.35 -6.02 -12.60
CA GLU A 74 5.03 -4.72 -12.70
C GLU A 74 4.08 -3.53 -12.54
N LEU A 75 2.89 -3.65 -13.13
CA LEU A 75 1.85 -2.63 -13.03
C LEU A 75 1.45 -2.36 -11.58
N GLU A 76 1.35 -3.40 -10.76
CA GLU A 76 1.08 -3.23 -9.34
C GLU A 76 2.23 -2.59 -8.60
N THR A 77 3.47 -3.06 -8.81
CA THR A 77 4.63 -2.45 -8.15
C THR A 77 4.77 -0.97 -8.52
N PHE A 78 4.49 -0.59 -9.77
CA PHE A 78 4.46 0.80 -10.22
C PHE A 78 3.42 1.63 -9.46
N PHE A 79 2.17 1.16 -9.40
CA PHE A 79 1.11 1.86 -8.66
C PHE A 79 1.30 1.81 -7.14
N THR A 80 2.04 0.84 -6.61
CA THR A 80 2.43 0.78 -5.20
C THR A 80 3.36 1.93 -4.83
N VAL A 81 4.26 2.37 -5.71
CA VAL A 81 5.10 3.56 -5.44
C VAL A 81 4.21 4.79 -5.25
N ILE A 82 3.27 5.00 -6.18
CA ILE A 82 2.34 6.15 -6.17
C ILE A 82 1.40 6.04 -4.96
N GLY A 83 0.86 4.86 -4.69
CA GLY A 83 -0.03 4.62 -3.56
C GLY A 83 0.68 4.77 -2.22
N GLY A 84 1.89 4.25 -2.09
CA GLY A 84 2.68 4.32 -0.85
C GLY A 84 2.90 5.76 -0.40
N PHE A 85 3.28 6.63 -1.34
CA PHE A 85 3.44 8.05 -1.08
C PHE A 85 2.09 8.77 -0.93
N GLY A 86 1.15 8.55 -1.85
CA GLY A 86 -0.13 9.26 -1.91
C GLY A 86 -1.00 9.01 -0.68
N PHE A 87 -1.13 7.76 -0.26
CA PHE A 87 -1.77 7.43 1.02
C PHE A 87 -0.95 8.02 2.16
N GLY A 88 0.36 7.76 2.25
CA GLY A 88 1.20 8.30 3.33
C GLY A 88 1.05 9.81 3.53
N TRP A 89 0.89 10.57 2.44
CA TRP A 89 0.62 12.00 2.49
C TRP A 89 -0.74 12.31 3.11
N LEU A 90 -1.80 11.60 2.72
CA LEU A 90 -3.13 11.73 3.33
C LEU A 90 -3.06 11.47 4.83
N GLU A 91 -2.45 10.37 5.26
CA GLU A 91 -2.32 10.05 6.69
C GLU A 91 -1.46 11.07 7.44
N TRP A 92 -0.38 11.56 6.82
CA TRP A 92 0.41 12.64 7.41
C TRP A 92 -0.37 13.94 7.56
N ARG A 93 -1.33 14.23 6.67
CA ARG A 93 -2.21 15.40 6.75
C ARG A 93 -3.33 15.23 7.78
N THR A 94 -3.94 14.05 7.86
CA THR A 94 -5.04 13.76 8.79
C THR A 94 -4.55 13.42 10.20
N LYS A 95 -3.27 13.05 10.35
CA LYS A 95 -2.68 12.50 11.58
C LYS A 95 -3.39 11.21 12.04
N SER A 96 -3.91 10.44 11.09
CA SER A 96 -4.60 9.16 11.32
C SER A 96 -4.10 8.12 10.33
N PHE A 97 -3.96 6.87 10.78
CA PHE A 97 -3.73 5.70 9.91
C PHE A 97 -5.04 4.94 9.60
N VAL A 98 -6.16 5.40 10.16
CA VAL A 98 -7.52 4.90 9.95
C VAL A 98 -8.31 5.92 9.14
#